data_AF-A0A429WKX3-F1
#
_entry.id   AF-A0A429WKX3-F1
#
_cell.length_a   1.000
_cell.length_b   1.000
_cell.length_c   1.000
_cell.angle_alpha   90.00
_cell.angle_beta   90.00
_cell.angle_gamma   90.00
#
_symmetry.space_group_name_H-M   'P 1'
#
loop_
_entity.id
_entity.type
_entity.pdbx_description
1 polymer ?
#
loop_
_entity_poly.entity_id
_entity_poly.type
_entity_poly.pdbx_seq_one_letter_code
_entity_poly.pdbx_strand_id
1 'polypeptide(L)'
;MTVTSDEITALRADFKRSHRRPARALAELLLLGNAVLEDHELLEGELGNAFERFILESLSQQGVEAGEFAAAVLALGKLRATLAELQSIPD
;
A
#
# COMPACT_ATOMS: atom_id res chain seq x y z
N MET A 1 -5.03 -15.98 -21.67
CA MET A 1 -4.26 -14.80 -22.11
C MET A 1 -3.21 -14.59 -21.05
N THR A 2 -1.94 -14.87 -21.36
CA THR A 2 -0.82 -14.57 -20.47
C THR A 2 -0.77 -13.06 -20.28
N VAL A 3 -1.00 -12.59 -19.04
CA VAL A 3 -0.70 -11.20 -18.75
C VAL A 3 0.77 -10.99 -19.00
N THR A 4 1.05 -10.10 -19.94
CA THR A 4 2.43 -9.83 -20.33
C THR A 4 3.12 -9.02 -19.24
N SER A 5 4.42 -9.22 -19.05
CA SER A 5 5.26 -8.41 -18.14
C SER A 5 5.05 -6.90 -18.32
N ASP A 6 4.63 -6.48 -19.52
CA ASP A 6 4.33 -5.11 -19.90
C ASP A 6 3.05 -4.58 -19.27
N GLU A 7 1.99 -5.39 -19.15
CA GLU A 7 0.72 -5.01 -18.51
C GLU A 7 0.89 -4.84 -16.99
N ILE A 8 1.66 -5.72 -16.35
CA ILE A 8 2.04 -5.58 -14.94
C ILE A 8 2.85 -4.30 -14.71
N THR A 9 3.77 -4.01 -15.63
CA THR A 9 4.59 -2.79 -15.58
C THR A 9 3.74 -1.54 -15.77
N ALA A 10 2.77 -1.58 -16.69
CA ALA A 10 1.84 -0.48 -16.94
C ALA A 10 0.96 -0.18 -15.72
N LEU A 11 0.40 -1.20 -15.07
CA LEU A 11 -0.41 -1.05 -13.85
C LEU A 11 0.38 -0.40 -12.70
N ARG A 12 1.64 -0.82 -12.51
CA ARG A 12 2.54 -0.21 -11.52
C ARG A 12 2.90 1.23 -11.88
N ALA A 13 3.12 1.52 -13.17
CA ALA A 13 3.44 2.87 -13.63
C ALA A 13 2.25 3.82 -13.46
N ASP A 14 1.03 3.35 -13.72
CA ASP A 14 -0.19 4.13 -13.54
C ASP A 14 -0.40 4.52 -12.07
N PHE A 15 -0.29 3.56 -11.15
CA PHE A 15 -0.33 3.84 -9.71
C PHE A 15 0.71 4.90 -9.29
N LYS A 16 1.94 4.81 -9.82
CA LYS A 16 3.01 5.77 -9.51
C LYS A 16 2.72 7.19 -10.01
N ARG A 17 1.98 7.33 -11.11
CA ARG A 17 1.58 8.62 -11.71
C ARG A 17 0.38 9.23 -10.99
N SER A 18 -0.56 8.39 -10.56
CA SER A 18 -1.84 8.83 -9.98
C SER A 18 -1.75 9.28 -8.51
N HIS A 19 -0.66 8.96 -7.81
CA HIS A 19 -0.49 9.31 -6.40
C HIS A 19 0.88 9.94 -6.13
N ARG A 20 0.94 10.96 -5.24
CA ARG A 20 2.21 11.60 -4.87
C ARG A 20 3.12 10.62 -4.16
N ARG A 21 4.43 10.83 -4.31
CA ARG A 21 5.46 9.96 -3.75
C ARG A 21 5.33 9.74 -2.22
N PRO A 22 5.07 10.77 -1.39
CA PRO A 22 4.93 10.56 0.06
C PRO A 22 3.70 9.71 0.41
N ALA A 23 2.55 9.97 -0.21
CA ALA A 23 1.33 9.18 0.00
C ALA A 23 1.54 7.70 -0.37
N ARG A 24 2.22 7.43 -1.49
CA ARG A 24 2.56 6.06 -1.91
C ARG A 24 3.50 5.36 -0.94
N ALA A 25 4.58 6.03 -0.52
CA ALA A 25 5.55 5.45 0.39
C ALA A 25 4.92 5.10 1.75
N LEU A 26 4.08 6.00 2.29
CA LEU A 26 3.39 5.77 3.55
C LEU A 26 2.30 4.70 3.42
N ALA A 27 1.62 4.60 2.27
CA ALA A 27 0.66 3.53 2.02
C ALA A 27 1.34 2.16 1.94
N GLU A 28 2.50 2.06 1.27
CA GLU A 28 3.32 0.85 1.25
C GLU A 28 3.78 0.46 2.65
N LEU A 29 4.23 1.43 3.44
CA LEU A 29 4.67 1.22 4.81
C LEU A 29 3.52 0.77 5.72
N LEU A 30 2.36 1.40 5.63
CA LEU A 30 1.17 1.01 6.40
C LEU A 30 0.80 -0.45 6.13
N LEU A 31 0.66 -0.84 4.86
CA LEU A 31 0.26 -2.20 4.51
C LEU A 31 1.29 -3.26 4.94
N LEU A 32 2.58 -2.96 4.78
CA LEU A 32 3.65 -3.88 5.21
C LEU A 32 3.74 -3.97 6.74
N GLY A 33 3.71 -2.82 7.42
CA GLY A 33 3.78 -2.74 8.87
C GLY A 33 2.62 -3.45 9.53
N ASN A 34 1.39 -3.25 9.04
CA ASN A 34 0.22 -3.95 9.55
C ASN A 34 0.35 -5.47 9.39
N ALA A 35 0.80 -5.96 8.24
CA ALA A 35 1.00 -7.40 8.02
C ALA A 35 2.05 -7.99 8.98
N VAL A 36 3.16 -7.27 9.22
CA VAL A 36 4.20 -7.71 10.16
C VAL A 36 3.68 -7.73 11.61
N LEU A 37 2.97 -6.67 12.01
CA LEU A 37 2.39 -6.58 13.35
C LEU A 37 1.32 -7.63 13.58
N GLU A 38 0.50 -7.92 12.57
CA GLU A 38 -0.53 -8.96 12.62
C GLU A 38 0.10 -10.36 12.78
N ASP A 39 1.14 -10.67 12.00
CA ASP A 39 1.87 -11.95 12.07
C ASP A 39 2.51 -12.21 13.44
N HIS A 40 2.79 -11.14 14.20
CA HIS A 40 3.38 -11.21 15.53
C HIS A 40 2.37 -10.98 16.66
N GLU A 41 1.07 -10.86 16.37
CA GLU A 41 0.01 -10.56 17.35
C GLU A 41 0.22 -9.22 18.10
N LEU A 42 0.89 -8.27 17.46
CA LEU A 42 1.23 -6.94 18.00
C LEU A 42 0.44 -5.80 17.35
N LEU A 43 -0.43 -6.12 16.38
CA LEU A 43 -1.27 -5.13 15.71
C LEU A 43 -2.25 -4.47 16.68
N GLU A 44 -2.84 -5.28 17.56
CA GLU A 44 -3.69 -4.79 18.63
C GLU A 44 -2.82 -4.51 19.87
N GLY A 45 -2.71 -3.25 20.27
CA GLY A 45 -1.97 -2.86 21.48
C GLY A 45 -1.11 -1.61 21.31
N GLU A 46 -0.22 -1.38 22.27
CA GLU A 46 0.60 -0.17 22.31
C GLU A 46 1.51 -0.02 21.08
N LEU A 47 2.06 -1.13 20.57
CA LEU A 47 2.95 -1.10 19.41
C LEU A 47 2.18 -0.75 18.13
N GLY A 48 1.03 -1.38 17.89
CA GLY A 48 0.15 -1.03 16.77
C GLY A 48 -0.33 0.41 16.83
N ASN A 49 -0.76 0.89 18.01
CA ASN A 49 -1.16 2.29 18.23
C ASN A 49 -0.01 3.27 17.96
N ALA A 50 1.21 2.93 18.37
CA ALA A 50 2.39 3.75 18.11
C ALA A 50 2.74 3.79 16.62
N PHE A 51 2.61 2.65 15.93
CA PHE A 51 2.82 2.57 14.49
C PHE A 51 1.79 3.40 13.71
N GLU A 52 0.50 3.28 14.03
CA GLU A 52 -0.55 4.09 13.40
C GLU A 52 -0.29 5.60 13.61
N ARG A 53 0.05 6.00 14.83
CA ARG A 53 0.38 7.39 15.14
C ARG A 53 1.57 7.88 14.32
N PHE A 54 2.63 7.08 14.22
CA PHE A 54 3.80 7.39 13.40
C PHE A 54 3.42 7.64 11.92
N ILE A 55 2.52 6.83 11.36
CA ILE A 55 2.02 7.03 9.99
C ILE A 55 1.26 8.35 9.88
N LEU A 56 0.32 8.63 10.79
CA LEU A 56 -0.49 9.86 10.77
C LEU A 56 0.37 11.12 10.94
N GLU A 57 1.36 11.10 11.83
CA GLU A 57 2.31 12.20 12.02
C GLU A 57 3.16 12.42 10.75
N SER A 58 3.62 11.34 10.13
CA SER A 58 4.38 11.40 8.88
C SER A 58 3.56 11.99 7.73
N LEU A 59 2.26 11.67 7.64
CA LEU A 59 1.36 12.26 6.64
C LEU A 59 1.25 13.77 6.81
N SER A 60 1.04 14.20 8.06
CA SER A 60 0.95 15.63 8.41
C SER A 60 2.24 16.37 8.05
N GLN A 61 3.40 15.83 8.41
CA GLN A 61 4.70 16.43 8.11
C GLN A 61 4.98 16.56 6.60
N GLN A 62 4.42 15.66 5.78
CA GLN A 62 4.59 15.67 4.33
C GLN A 62 3.50 16.46 3.59
N GLY A 63 2.55 17.07 4.31
CA GLY A 63 1.41 17.76 3.72
C GLY A 63 0.59 16.84 2.82
N VAL A 64 0.35 15.61 3.28
CA VAL A 64 -0.52 14.63 2.62
C VAL A 64 -1.86 14.62 3.35
N GLU A 65 -2.94 14.90 2.64
CA GLU A 65 -4.28 14.84 3.22
C GLU A 65 -4.73 13.38 3.42
N ALA A 66 -5.58 13.16 4.42
CA ALA A 66 -6.11 11.82 4.72
C ALA A 66 -6.83 11.19 3.53
N GLY A 67 -7.57 11.98 2.73
CA GLY A 67 -8.24 11.49 1.52
C GLY A 67 -7.25 11.04 0.44
N GLU A 68 -6.16 11.77 0.26
CA GLU A 68 -5.08 11.40 -0.68
C GLU A 68 -4.41 10.09 -0.25
N PHE A 69 -4.13 9.96 1.05
CA PHE A 69 -3.55 8.76 1.63
C PHE A 69 -4.47 7.54 1.50
N ALA A 70 -5.74 7.68 1.89
CA ALA A 70 -6.72 6.61 1.81
C ALA A 70 -6.89 6.11 0.35
N ALA A 71 -6.91 7.04 -0.61
CA ALA A 71 -6.94 6.68 -2.03
C ALA A 71 -5.71 5.87 -2.45
N ALA A 72 -4.50 6.26 -1.99
CA ALA A 72 -3.27 5.53 -2.28
C ALA A 72 -3.25 4.13 -1.63
N VAL A 73 -3.73 3.98 -0.40
CA VAL A 73 -3.84 2.69 0.30
C VAL A 73 -4.78 1.75 -0.45
N LEU A 74 -5.98 2.22 -0.81
CA LEU A 74 -6.96 1.42 -1.55
C LEU A 74 -6.45 1.01 -2.93
N ALA A 75 -5.85 1.95 -3.67
CA ALA A 75 -5.30 1.65 -4.99
C ALA A 75 -4.14 0.66 -4.92
N LEU A 76 -3.26 0.78 -3.91
CA LEU A 76 -2.17 -0.16 -3.68
C LEU A 76 -2.66 -1.56 -3.29
N GLY A 77 -3.66 -1.64 -2.41
CA GLY A 77 -4.28 -2.92 -2.02
C GLY A 77 -4.90 -3.64 -3.23
N LYS A 78 -5.67 -2.91 -4.05
CA LYS A 78 -6.23 -3.43 -5.31
C LYS A 78 -5.14 -3.89 -6.27
N LEU A 79 -4.09 -3.09 -6.48
CA LEU A 79 -2.98 -3.45 -7.34
C LEU A 79 -2.32 -4.76 -6.88
N ARG A 80 -2.05 -4.92 -5.58
CA ARG A 80 -1.47 -6.15 -5.03
C ARG A 80 -2.38 -7.36 -5.23
N ALA A 81 -3.68 -7.21 -4.98
CA ALA A 81 -4.66 -8.28 -5.19
C ALA A 81 -4.71 -8.70 -6.67
N THR A 82 -4.81 -7.73 -7.59
CA THR A 82 -4.80 -8.00 -9.03
C THR A 82 -3.51 -8.70 -9.46
N LEU A 83 -2.35 -8.28 -8.96
CA LEU A 83 -1.09 -8.95 -9.29
C LEU A 83 -1.03 -10.40 -8.75
N ALA A 84 -1.56 -10.65 -7.55
CA ALA A 84 -1.61 -11.99 -6.98
C ALA A 84 -2.54 -12.92 -7.79
N GLU A 85 -3.72 -12.42 -8.20
CA GLU A 85 -4.65 -13.15 -9.06
C GLU A 85 -3.97 -13.53 -10.38
N LEU A 86 -3.29 -12.58 -11.03
CA LEU A 86 -2.62 -12.81 -12.31
C LEU A 86 -1.46 -13.81 -12.22
N GLN A 87 -0.79 -13.90 -11.06
CA GLN A 87 0.25 -14.90 -10.80
C GLN A 87 -0.33 -16.29 -10.50
N SER A 88 -1.61 -16.39 -10.15
CA SER A 88 -2.27 -17.65 -9.81
C SER A 88 -2.92 -18.37 -11.00
N ILE A 89 -2.95 -17.75 -12.18
CA ILE A 89 -3.50 -18.35 -13.40
C ILE A 89 -2.49 -19.39 -13.94
N PRO A 90 -2.84 -20.70 -13.98
CA PRO A 90 -1.96 -21.72 -14.59
C PRO A 90 -1.84 -21.50 -16.10
N ASP A 91 -0.64 -21.77 -16.62
CA ASP A 91 -0.29 -21.66 -18.06
C ASP A 91 -1.25 -22.44 -18.99
#